data_AF-A0A956LGG5-F1
#
_entry.id   AF-A0A956LGG5-F1
#
_cell.length_a   1.000
_cell.length_b   1.000
_cell.length_c   1.000
_cell.angle_alpha   90.00
_cell.angle_beta   90.00
_cell.angle_gamma   90.00
#
_symmetry.space_group_name_H-M   'P 1'
#
loop_
_entity.id
_entity.type
_entity.pdbx_description
1 polymer ?
#
loop_
_entity_poly.entity_id
_entity_poly.type
_entity_poly.pdbx_seq_one_letter_code
_entity_poly.pdbx_strand_id
1 'polypeptide(L)'
;RQVLSEATNVDWPENTLDALHAAATQFAWRPAADTVRLVIHATDDDFREAPTPQSGVRVQHSYAQTLSALRDHEVRVASFAARIGGECECLDVEPGFFKRFRDQPSLPDGTGGAVFDIDEVAGGRLSIAAAVDATVRDSLCTRYPVLELLTGNAK
;
A
#
# COMPACT_ATOMS: atom_id res chain seq x y z
N ARG A 1 6.50 0.13 19.95
CA ARG A 1 5.25 0.11 20.75
C ARG A 1 4.09 0.14 19.78
N GLN A 2 3.34 -0.96 19.65
CA GLN A 2 2.11 -0.95 18.86
C GLN A 2 1.07 -0.07 19.59
N VAL A 3 0.37 0.77 18.84
CA VAL A 3 -0.75 1.56 19.37
C VAL A 3 -2.00 0.68 19.25
N LEU A 4 -2.77 0.54 20.33
CA LEU A 4 -4.02 -0.26 20.38
C LEU A 4 -3.86 -1.80 20.37
N SER A 5 -2.66 -2.32 20.65
CA SER A 5 -2.43 -3.76 20.82
C SER A 5 -1.34 -4.00 21.85
N GLU A 6 -1.52 -5.04 22.67
CA GLU A 6 -0.49 -5.58 23.56
C GLU A 6 0.22 -6.80 22.95
N ALA A 7 -0.26 -7.28 21.80
CA ALA A 7 0.41 -8.35 21.08
C ALA A 7 1.73 -7.82 20.52
N THR A 8 2.79 -8.61 20.66
CA THR A 8 4.08 -8.38 19.99
C THR A 8 4.13 -9.34 18.81
N ASN A 9 4.36 -8.85 17.60
CA ASN A 9 4.86 -9.72 16.53
C ASN A 9 6.35 -10.01 16.80
N VAL A 10 6.77 -11.21 16.45
CA VAL A 10 8.17 -11.67 16.61
C VAL A 10 8.81 -12.02 15.28
N ASP A 11 8.11 -11.73 14.18
CA ASP A 11 8.54 -12.05 12.84
C ASP A 11 8.25 -10.94 11.83
N TRP A 12 9.19 -10.87 10.89
CA TRP A 12 9.20 -10.07 9.68
C TRP A 12 9.16 -11.02 8.48
N PRO A 13 8.70 -10.61 7.28
CA PRO A 13 8.07 -9.33 6.93
C PRO A 13 6.69 -9.11 7.55
N GLU A 14 6.12 -7.90 7.40
CA GLU A 14 4.86 -7.49 8.02
C GLU A 14 3.59 -7.91 7.23
N ASN A 15 2.41 -7.90 7.89
CA ASN A 15 1.15 -8.31 7.24
C ASN A 15 0.40 -7.14 6.58
N THR A 16 1.11 -6.36 5.77
CA THR A 16 0.60 -5.19 5.05
C THR A 16 -0.54 -5.54 4.09
N LEU A 17 -0.44 -6.68 3.40
CA LEU A 17 -1.39 -7.04 2.35
C LEU A 17 -2.80 -7.31 2.90
N ASP A 18 -2.91 -8.04 4.01
CA ASP A 18 -4.22 -8.26 4.64
C ASP A 18 -4.81 -6.94 5.18
N ALA A 19 -3.97 -6.07 5.75
CA ALA A 19 -4.42 -4.78 6.26
C ALA A 19 -4.99 -3.89 5.14
N LEU A 20 -4.29 -3.80 4.01
CA LEU A 20 -4.75 -3.03 2.85
C LEU A 20 -5.98 -3.65 2.19
N HIS A 21 -6.02 -4.98 2.08
CA HIS A 21 -7.19 -5.69 1.56
C HIS A 21 -8.42 -5.45 2.45
N ALA A 22 -8.27 -5.51 3.78
CA ALA A 22 -9.35 -5.20 4.72
C ALA A 22 -9.78 -3.72 4.63
N ALA A 23 -8.83 -2.79 4.50
CA ALA A 23 -9.15 -1.38 4.28
C ALA A 23 -9.96 -1.17 3.00
N ALA A 24 -9.69 -1.91 1.92
CA ALA A 24 -10.44 -1.81 0.68
C ALA A 24 -11.86 -2.38 0.78
N THR A 25 -12.00 -3.53 1.45
CA THR A 25 -13.22 -4.36 1.37
C THR A 25 -14.15 -4.28 2.57
N GLN A 26 -13.62 -3.89 3.74
CA GLN A 26 -14.35 -3.92 5.02
C GLN A 26 -14.62 -2.52 5.58
N PHE A 27 -13.85 -1.51 5.18
CA PHE A 27 -14.12 -0.14 5.58
C PHE A 27 -15.32 0.44 4.81
N ALA A 28 -16.23 1.10 5.53
CA ALA A 28 -17.44 1.69 4.96
C ALA A 28 -17.12 3.03 4.27
N TRP A 29 -16.44 2.97 3.13
CA TRP A 29 -16.14 4.16 2.32
C TRP A 29 -17.42 4.79 1.76
N ARG A 30 -17.47 6.13 1.74
CA ARG A 30 -18.46 6.88 0.95
C ARG A 30 -18.32 6.53 -0.54
N PRO A 31 -19.38 6.65 -1.36
CA PRO A 31 -19.34 6.31 -2.79
C PRO A 31 -18.15 6.93 -3.54
N ALA A 32 -17.48 6.16 -4.41
CA ALA A 32 -16.30 6.64 -5.14
C ALA A 32 -16.64 7.73 -6.17
N ALA A 33 -17.89 7.78 -6.64
CA ALA A 33 -18.35 8.75 -7.65
C ALA A 33 -18.15 10.23 -7.24
N ASP A 34 -18.13 10.52 -5.94
CA ASP A 34 -17.98 11.87 -5.40
C ASP A 34 -16.92 11.98 -4.28
N THR A 35 -16.18 10.90 -4.01
CA THR A 35 -15.25 10.82 -2.89
C THR A 35 -13.93 10.20 -3.30
N VAL A 36 -12.82 10.92 -3.05
CA VAL A 36 -11.47 10.32 -3.06
C VAL A 36 -11.33 9.40 -1.85
N ARG A 37 -11.00 8.13 -2.11
CA ARG A 37 -10.66 7.13 -1.09
C ARG A 37 -9.15 6.96 -1.09
N LEU A 38 -8.52 7.26 0.04
CA LEU A 38 -7.08 7.24 0.19
C LEU A 38 -6.71 6.56 1.52
N VAL A 39 -5.84 5.57 1.45
CA VAL A 39 -5.17 4.99 2.61
C VAL A 39 -3.78 5.61 2.72
N ILE A 40 -3.46 6.13 3.91
CA ILE A 40 -2.08 6.46 4.28
C ILE A 40 -1.49 5.23 4.95
N HIS A 41 -0.52 4.63 4.29
CA HIS A 41 0.19 3.44 4.73
C HIS A 41 1.61 3.82 5.15
N ALA A 42 2.12 3.24 6.23
CA ALA A 42 3.48 3.49 6.69
C ALA A 42 4.13 2.18 7.14
N THR A 43 5.35 1.91 6.68
CA THR A 43 6.11 0.69 6.99
C THR A 43 7.61 0.94 6.82
N ASP A 44 8.43 0.31 7.64
CA ASP A 44 9.87 0.12 7.44
C ASP A 44 10.20 -1.28 6.92
N ASP A 45 9.20 -2.17 6.87
CA ASP A 45 9.36 -3.56 6.45
C ASP A 45 8.76 -3.86 5.07
N ASP A 46 9.20 -4.97 4.47
CA ASP A 46 8.53 -5.62 3.35
C ASP A 46 7.27 -6.38 3.84
N PHE A 47 6.68 -7.20 2.97
CA PHE A 47 5.42 -7.89 3.28
C PHE A 47 5.42 -9.37 2.91
N ARG A 48 4.64 -10.15 3.64
CA ARG A 48 4.36 -11.55 3.32
C ARG A 48 3.14 -11.69 2.40
N GLU A 49 3.17 -12.69 1.52
CA GLU A 49 2.01 -13.10 0.71
C GLU A 49 1.38 -14.39 1.25
N ALA A 50 0.08 -14.54 1.01
CA ALA A 50 -0.62 -15.79 1.30
C ALA A 50 -0.16 -16.96 0.41
N PRO A 51 -0.25 -18.21 0.91
CA PRO A 51 -0.57 -18.59 2.28
C PRO A 51 0.72 -18.76 3.10
N THR A 52 1.01 -17.83 4.01
CA THR A 52 2.16 -17.96 4.93
C THR A 52 1.74 -17.67 6.37
N PRO A 53 2.28 -18.41 7.37
CA PRO A 53 2.09 -18.06 8.77
C PRO A 53 2.96 -16.84 9.13
N GLN A 54 2.42 -15.98 9.99
CA GLN A 54 3.10 -14.83 10.58
C GLN A 54 2.60 -14.62 12.02
N SER A 55 3.47 -14.78 13.01
CA SER A 55 3.17 -14.68 14.45
C SER A 55 1.90 -15.43 14.87
N GLY A 56 1.68 -16.63 14.30
CA GLY A 56 0.51 -17.47 14.57
C GLY A 56 -0.77 -17.09 13.81
N VAL A 57 -0.75 -16.03 13.01
CA VAL A 57 -1.81 -15.61 12.09
C VAL A 57 -1.44 -16.05 10.68
N ARG A 58 -2.40 -16.55 9.90
CA ARG A 58 -2.16 -16.88 8.49
C ARG A 58 -2.43 -15.65 7.63
N VAL A 59 -1.44 -15.23 6.84
CA VAL A 59 -1.62 -14.24 5.78
C VAL A 59 -2.64 -14.78 4.77
N GLN A 60 -3.67 -13.98 4.50
CA GLN A 60 -4.86 -14.41 3.76
C GLN A 60 -4.84 -14.00 2.29
N HIS A 61 -4.19 -12.89 1.97
CA HIS A 61 -4.18 -12.31 0.63
C HIS A 61 -2.78 -12.27 0.00
N SER A 62 -2.74 -12.49 -1.31
CA SER A 62 -1.58 -12.23 -2.16
C SER A 62 -1.53 -10.76 -2.59
N TYR A 63 -0.41 -10.36 -3.17
CA TYR A 63 -0.23 -9.02 -3.73
C TYR A 63 -1.25 -8.75 -4.84
N ALA A 64 -1.46 -9.73 -5.72
CA ALA A 64 -2.41 -9.62 -6.83
C ALA A 64 -3.85 -9.40 -6.34
N GLN A 65 -4.28 -10.16 -5.33
CA GLN A 65 -5.61 -10.03 -4.75
C GLN A 65 -5.79 -8.69 -4.05
N THR A 66 -4.78 -8.24 -3.31
CA THR A 66 -4.80 -6.95 -2.62
C THR A 66 -4.87 -5.79 -3.61
N LEU A 67 -4.04 -5.80 -4.65
CA LEU A 67 -4.06 -4.79 -5.70
C LEU A 67 -5.39 -4.79 -6.46
N SER A 68 -5.98 -5.95 -6.75
CA SER A 68 -7.32 -6.04 -7.35
C SER A 68 -8.36 -5.42 -6.45
N ALA A 69 -8.41 -5.80 -5.18
CA ALA A 69 -9.39 -5.27 -4.23
C ALA A 69 -9.31 -3.74 -4.08
N LEU A 70 -8.09 -3.19 -4.00
CA LEU A 70 -7.90 -1.74 -3.97
C LEU A 70 -8.45 -1.07 -5.24
N ARG A 71 -8.23 -1.67 -6.42
CA ARG A 71 -8.73 -1.16 -7.71
C ARG A 71 -10.24 -1.28 -7.85
N ASP A 72 -10.80 -2.44 -7.54
CA ASP A 72 -12.23 -2.72 -7.64
C ASP A 72 -13.05 -1.78 -6.74
N HIS A 73 -12.43 -1.28 -5.66
CA HIS A 73 -13.03 -0.33 -4.73
C HIS A 73 -12.50 1.12 -4.89
N GLU A 74 -11.71 1.41 -5.92
CA GLU A 74 -11.12 2.73 -6.20
C GLU A 74 -10.41 3.37 -4.99
N VAL A 75 -9.65 2.57 -4.23
CA VAL A 75 -8.90 2.98 -3.04
C VAL A 75 -7.44 3.23 -3.41
N ARG A 76 -7.01 4.48 -3.33
CA ARG A 76 -5.63 4.90 -3.56
C ARG A 76 -4.76 4.59 -2.34
N VAL A 77 -3.49 4.26 -2.56
CA VAL A 77 -2.52 4.01 -1.48
C VAL A 77 -1.39 5.05 -1.54
N ALA A 78 -1.29 5.89 -0.51
CA ALA A 78 -0.10 6.69 -0.26
C ALA A 78 0.78 5.98 0.77
N SER A 79 1.93 5.45 0.34
CA SER A 79 2.86 4.74 1.22
C SER A 79 4.02 5.63 1.66
N PHE A 80 4.28 5.66 2.95
CA PHE A 80 5.53 6.12 3.55
C PHE A 80 6.33 4.86 3.89
N ALA A 81 7.19 4.45 2.98
CA ALA A 81 7.94 3.19 3.10
C ALA A 81 9.43 3.50 3.27
N ALA A 82 10.15 2.69 4.05
CA ALA A 82 11.61 2.70 3.98
C ALA A 82 12.06 2.18 2.60
N ARG A 83 13.31 2.46 2.23
CA ARG A 83 13.95 1.80 1.07
C ARG A 83 14.78 0.59 1.51
N ILE A 84 15.38 0.69 2.69
CA ILE A 84 16.10 -0.39 3.36
C ILE A 84 15.50 -0.55 4.75
N GLY A 85 15.21 -1.78 5.16
CA GLY A 85 14.61 -2.08 6.45
C GLY A 85 14.58 -3.58 6.73
N GLY A 86 13.47 -4.10 7.25
CA GLY A 86 13.36 -5.50 7.65
C GLY A 86 14.05 -5.81 8.98
N GLU A 87 14.01 -7.07 9.40
CA GLU A 87 14.57 -7.54 10.68
C GLU A 87 16.03 -7.10 10.95
N CYS A 88 16.86 -7.01 9.91
CA CYS A 88 18.27 -6.63 10.01
C CYS A 88 18.55 -5.16 9.70
N GLU A 89 17.54 -4.35 9.36
CA GLU A 89 17.69 -2.99 8.84
C GLU A 89 18.61 -2.95 7.61
N CYS A 90 18.51 -3.97 6.76
CA CYS A 90 19.46 -4.23 5.68
C CYS A 90 18.84 -4.87 4.43
N LEU A 91 17.53 -5.12 4.44
CA LEU A 91 16.81 -5.73 3.31
C LEU A 91 16.28 -4.65 2.36
N ASP A 92 16.24 -4.96 1.06
CA ASP A 92 15.57 -4.10 0.06
C ASP A 92 14.04 -4.25 0.22
N VAL A 93 13.41 -3.20 0.75
CA VAL A 93 11.96 -3.14 0.97
C VAL A 93 11.24 -2.36 -0.14
N GLU A 94 11.96 -1.90 -1.17
CA GLU A 94 11.38 -1.15 -2.28
C GLU A 94 10.35 -1.92 -3.14
N PRO A 95 10.45 -3.24 -3.36
CA PRO A 95 9.48 -3.99 -4.17
C PRO A 95 8.03 -3.90 -3.64
N GLY A 96 7.12 -3.44 -4.49
CA GLY A 96 5.70 -3.27 -4.15
C GLY A 96 5.33 -1.89 -3.60
N PHE A 97 6.31 -1.09 -3.20
CA PHE A 97 6.10 0.31 -2.78
C PHE A 97 6.72 1.30 -3.75
N PHE A 98 8.04 1.24 -3.95
CA PHE A 98 8.77 2.13 -4.87
C PHE A 98 9.01 1.49 -6.24
N LYS A 99 9.13 0.15 -6.27
CA LYS A 99 9.38 -0.63 -7.48
C LYS A 99 8.19 -1.54 -7.76
N ARG A 100 8.13 -2.06 -8.99
CA ARG A 100 7.25 -3.17 -9.34
C ARG A 100 7.48 -4.35 -8.39
N PHE A 101 6.39 -5.03 -8.03
CA PHE A 101 6.48 -6.31 -7.34
C PHE A 101 6.29 -7.43 -8.35
N ARG A 102 7.40 -8.09 -8.73
CA ARG A 102 7.45 -8.99 -9.90
C ARG A 102 6.94 -8.22 -11.15
N ASP A 103 6.01 -8.80 -11.90
CA ASP A 103 5.42 -8.18 -13.09
C ASP A 103 4.25 -7.24 -12.81
N GLN A 104 3.95 -6.93 -11.54
CA GLN A 104 2.85 -6.03 -11.18
C GLN A 104 3.37 -4.62 -10.83
N PRO A 105 2.59 -3.56 -11.11
CA PRO A 105 2.95 -2.22 -10.62
C PRO A 105 3.02 -2.21 -9.10
N SER A 106 3.75 -1.24 -8.52
CA SER A 106 3.73 -0.97 -7.08
C SER A 106 2.29 -0.70 -6.62
N LEU A 107 1.98 -0.86 -5.33
CA LEU A 107 0.64 -0.57 -4.80
C LEU A 107 0.29 0.93 -5.00
N PRO A 108 1.20 1.89 -4.74
CA PRO A 108 0.97 3.29 -5.06
C PRO A 108 0.71 3.53 -6.55
N ASP A 109 1.59 3.10 -7.45
CA ASP A 109 1.41 3.33 -8.89
C ASP A 109 0.15 2.64 -9.41
N GLY A 110 -0.08 1.41 -8.95
CA GLY A 110 -1.19 0.57 -9.37
C GLY A 110 -2.56 1.12 -8.96
N THR A 111 -2.61 1.98 -7.95
CA THR A 111 -3.83 2.60 -7.43
C THR A 111 -3.88 4.12 -7.69
N GLY A 112 -2.87 4.69 -8.35
CA GLY A 112 -2.77 6.14 -8.57
C GLY A 112 -2.55 6.92 -7.26
N GLY A 113 -1.92 6.29 -6.29
CA GLY A 113 -1.49 6.93 -5.05
C GLY A 113 -0.08 7.53 -5.18
N ALA A 114 0.66 7.51 -4.08
CA ALA A 114 2.02 8.08 -4.02
C ALA A 114 2.92 7.26 -3.09
N VAL A 115 4.23 7.34 -3.29
CA VAL A 115 5.20 6.72 -2.40
C VAL A 115 6.23 7.73 -1.93
N PHE A 116 6.56 7.66 -0.66
CA PHE A 116 7.47 8.56 0.03
C PHE A 116 8.43 7.75 0.89
N ASP A 117 9.66 8.24 1.02
CA ASP A 117 10.68 7.64 1.86
C ASP A 117 10.46 8.04 3.33
N ILE A 118 10.17 7.05 4.17
CA ILE A 118 9.88 7.27 5.60
C ILE A 118 11.10 7.77 6.37
N ASP A 119 12.32 7.48 5.90
CA ASP A 119 13.55 7.96 6.52
C ASP A 119 13.74 9.46 6.28
N GLU A 120 13.17 10.01 5.20
CA GLU A 120 13.12 11.45 5.00
C GLU A 120 12.16 12.12 5.98
N VAL A 121 11.08 11.44 6.37
CA VAL A 121 10.19 11.92 7.42
C VAL A 121 10.90 11.89 8.77
N ALA A 122 11.50 10.76 9.13
CA ALA A 122 12.23 10.60 10.38
C ALA A 122 13.38 11.61 10.50
N GLY A 123 14.07 11.88 9.38
CA GLY A 123 15.13 12.90 9.29
C GLY A 123 14.64 14.34 9.19
N GLY A 124 13.33 14.60 9.19
CA GLY A 124 12.74 15.94 9.09
C GLY A 124 12.90 16.63 7.73
N ARG A 125 13.31 15.87 6.69
CA ARG A 125 13.47 16.35 5.30
C ARG A 125 12.15 16.33 4.53
N LEU A 126 11.23 15.46 4.93
CA LEU A 126 9.87 15.36 4.37
C LEU A 126 8.82 15.57 5.47
N SER A 127 7.83 16.42 5.20
CA SER A 127 6.66 16.56 6.07
C SER A 127 5.55 15.62 5.62
N ILE A 128 5.08 14.73 6.51
CA ILE A 128 3.89 13.89 6.24
C ILE A 128 2.71 14.76 5.84
N ALA A 129 2.44 15.84 6.57
CA ALA A 129 1.29 16.70 6.31
C ALA A 129 1.34 17.30 4.90
N ALA A 130 2.51 17.82 4.48
CA ALA A 130 2.68 18.38 3.15
C ALA A 130 2.57 17.31 2.04
N ALA A 131 3.14 16.12 2.27
CA ALA A 131 3.08 14.99 1.35
C ALA A 131 1.63 14.51 1.15
N VAL A 132 0.89 14.29 2.25
CA VAL A 132 -0.52 13.89 2.21
C VAL A 132 -1.39 14.95 1.52
N ASP A 133 -1.21 16.22 1.87
CA ASP A 133 -1.94 17.34 1.24
C ASP A 133 -1.68 17.42 -0.27
N ALA A 134 -0.44 17.20 -0.70
CA ALA A 134 -0.10 17.09 -2.13
C ALA A 134 -0.77 15.89 -2.80
N THR A 135 -0.74 14.70 -2.18
CA THR A 135 -1.40 13.50 -2.73
C THR A 135 -2.91 13.66 -2.84
N VAL A 136 -3.55 14.27 -1.85
CA VAL A 136 -5.00 14.54 -1.90
C VAL A 136 -5.34 15.50 -3.04
N ARG A 137 -4.58 16.59 -3.19
CA ARG A 137 -4.78 17.53 -4.31
C ARG A 137 -4.62 16.85 -5.66
N ASP A 138 -3.55 16.08 -5.85
CA ASP A 138 -3.32 15.36 -7.10
C ASP A 138 -4.44 14.34 -7.39
N SER A 139 -4.90 13.62 -6.36
CA SER A 139 -6.00 12.66 -6.47
C SER A 139 -7.33 13.30 -6.85
N LEU A 140 -7.57 14.55 -6.45
CA LEU A 140 -8.76 15.32 -6.86
C LEU A 140 -8.68 15.80 -8.32
N CYS A 141 -7.48 15.92 -8.87
CA CYS A 141 -7.23 16.39 -10.24
C CYS A 141 -7.01 15.25 -11.25
N THR A 142 -6.86 14.01 -10.77
CA THR A 142 -6.63 12.83 -11.61
C THR A 142 -7.78 11.84 -11.49
N ARG A 143 -8.11 11.15 -12.58
CA ARG A 143 -9.05 10.01 -12.51
C ARG A 143 -8.36 8.81 -11.85
N TYR A 144 -9.15 7.96 -11.19
CA TYR A 144 -8.63 6.68 -10.72
C TYR A 144 -8.12 5.88 -11.92
N PRO A 145 -6.96 5.19 -11.82
CA PRO A 145 -6.45 4.39 -12.93
C PRO A 145 -7.45 3.30 -13.30
N VAL A 146 -8.03 3.40 -14.48
CA VAL A 146 -8.84 2.31 -15.04
C VAL A 146 -7.85 1.31 -15.63
N LEU A 147 -7.97 0.03 -15.27
CA LEU A 147 -7.35 -1.02 -16.08
C LEU A 147 -7.97 -0.88 -17.48
N GLU A 148 -7.19 -0.38 -18.44
CA GLU A 148 -7.47 -0.67 -19.85
C GLU A 148 -7.34 -2.19 -19.98
N LEU A 149 -8.45 -2.89 -19.77
CA LEU A 149 -8.63 -4.22 -20.33
C LEU A 149 -8.25 -4.06 -21.79
N LEU A 150 -7.22 -4.79 -22.21
CA LEU A 150 -6.90 -4.97 -23.61
C LEU A 150 -8.16 -5.55 -24.29
N THR A 151 -9.08 -4.68 -24.68
CA THR A 151 -10.04 -4.98 -25.73
C THR A 151 -9.22 -5.04 -26.99
N GLY A 152 -8.57 -6.19 -27.18
CA GLY A 152 -8.01 -6.61 -28.44
C GLY A 152 -9.16 -6.72 -29.43
N ASN A 153 -9.56 -5.58 -30.00
CA ASN A 153 -10.14 -5.55 -31.32
C ASN A 153 -9.00 -5.82 -32.30
N ALA A 154 -8.64 -7.10 -32.40
CA ALA A 154 -8.01 -7.60 -33.62
C ALA A 154 -9.01 -7.35 -34.75
N LYS A 155 -8.66 -6.43 -35.64
CA LYS A 155 -9.19 -6.40 -37.00
C LYS A 155 -8.67 -7.60 -37.77
#